data_AF-A0A916JC55-F1
#
_entry.id   AF-A0A916JC55-F1
#
_cell.length_a   1.000
_cell.length_b   1.000
_cell.length_c   1.000
_cell.angle_alpha   90.00
_cell.angle_beta   90.00
_cell.angle_gamma   90.00
#
_symmetry.space_group_name_H-M   'P 1'
#
loop_
_entity.id
_entity.type
_entity.pdbx_description
1 polymer ?
#
loop_
_entity_poly.entity_id
_entity_poly.type
_entity_poly.pdbx_seq_one_letter_code
_entity_poly.pdbx_strand_id
1 'polypeptide(L)'
;MDKKRIRLEDLKKETPFSVPEGYFDKLPHIIQAKIPPVKERRKSIIPGWTWQRGVALVSAMALIFVLVWVTVPERQGALGNEPLSDVSDGSIIQYLEDQNISYYDLSEHNVVQKAFETDSTVMFYLDNMDEDIIEQQILDAPVRGLDKI
;
A
#
# COMPACT_ATOMS: atom_id res chain seq x y z
N MET A 1 62.76 -12.23 -6.19
CA MET A 1 62.19 -13.52 -5.74
C MET A 1 61.07 -13.89 -6.70
N ASP A 2 61.39 -14.70 -7.71
CA ASP A 2 60.43 -15.08 -8.76
C ASP A 2 59.42 -16.10 -8.25
N LYS A 3 58.14 -15.73 -8.29
CA LYS A 3 57.02 -16.53 -7.82
C LYS A 3 56.71 -17.59 -8.89
N LYS A 4 57.28 -18.79 -8.75
CA LYS A 4 57.06 -19.92 -9.67
C LYS A 4 55.55 -20.24 -9.73
N ARG A 5 54.93 -20.00 -10.88
CA ARG A 5 53.50 -20.31 -11.11
C ARG A 5 53.38 -21.82 -11.33
N ILE A 6 52.76 -22.53 -10.38
CA ILE A 6 52.49 -23.97 -10.51
C ILE A 6 51.48 -24.15 -11.64
N ARG A 7 51.85 -24.92 -12.67
CA ARG A 7 50.94 -25.26 -13.77
C ARG A 7 50.27 -26.59 -13.48
N LEU A 8 49.06 -26.78 -13.99
CA LEU A 8 48.29 -28.01 -13.80
C LEU A 8 49.01 -29.26 -14.36
N GLU A 9 49.87 -29.04 -15.36
CA GLU A 9 50.76 -30.04 -15.97
C GLU A 9 51.90 -30.50 -15.04
N ASP A 10 52.27 -29.70 -14.02
CA ASP A 10 53.32 -30.03 -13.04
C ASP A 10 52.79 -30.85 -11.84
N LEU A 11 51.47 -31.07 -11.75
CA LEU A 11 50.84 -31.82 -10.66
C LEU A 11 50.83 -33.33 -10.98
N LYS A 12 51.42 -34.12 -10.10
CA LYS A 12 51.44 -35.58 -10.19
C LYS A 12 50.00 -36.11 -10.13
N LYS A 13 49.52 -36.71 -11.23
CA LYS A 13 48.17 -37.31 -11.33
C LYS A 13 48.11 -38.65 -10.61
N GLU A 14 48.35 -38.65 -9.31
CA GLU A 14 48.14 -39.84 -8.49
C GLU A 14 46.75 -39.79 -7.88
N THR A 15 46.02 -40.89 -7.97
CA THR A 15 44.76 -41.09 -7.24
C THR A 15 45.09 -41.79 -5.93
N PRO A 16 45.36 -41.06 -4.82
CA PRO A 16 45.78 -41.68 -3.56
C PRO A 16 44.68 -42.52 -2.90
N PHE A 17 43.43 -42.39 -3.38
CA PHE A 17 42.28 -43.10 -2.85
C PHE A 17 41.83 -44.17 -3.83
N SER A 18 41.84 -45.42 -3.36
CA SER A 18 41.20 -46.55 -4.03
C SER A 18 39.99 -46.97 -3.20
N VAL A 19 38.87 -47.24 -3.87
CA VAL A 19 37.66 -47.74 -3.23
C VAL A 19 37.58 -49.26 -3.40
N PRO A 20 37.03 -50.00 -2.42
CA PRO A 20 36.75 -51.41 -2.58
C PRO A 20 35.76 -51.67 -3.73
N GLU A 21 35.89 -52.82 -4.36
CA GLU A 21 34.96 -53.27 -5.40
C GLU A 21 33.53 -53.35 -4.85
N GLY A 22 32.58 -52.77 -5.58
CA GLY A 22 31.16 -52.73 -5.20
C GLY A 22 30.82 -51.84 -4.00
N TYR A 23 31.72 -50.96 -3.55
CA TYR A 23 31.44 -50.00 -2.47
C TYR A 23 30.20 -49.13 -2.78
N PHE A 24 30.14 -48.58 -3.98
CA PHE A 24 29.04 -47.72 -4.40
C PHE A 24 27.73 -48.49 -4.65
N ASP A 25 27.80 -49.78 -4.95
CA ASP A 25 26.59 -50.63 -5.09
C ASP A 25 25.92 -50.90 -3.75
N LYS A 26 26.70 -51.02 -2.67
CA LYS A 26 26.20 -51.30 -1.31
C LYS A 26 25.83 -50.04 -0.53
N LEU A 27 26.34 -48.88 -0.94
CA LEU A 27 26.17 -47.61 -0.25
C LEU A 27 24.69 -47.21 -0.03
N PRO A 28 23.78 -47.32 -1.01
CA PRO A 28 22.37 -46.95 -0.82
C PRO A 28 21.70 -47.77 0.30
N HIS A 29 22.02 -49.07 0.38
CA HIS A 29 21.45 -49.97 1.36
C HIS A 29 21.96 -49.65 2.78
N ILE A 30 23.25 -49.33 2.90
CA ILE A 30 23.86 -48.91 4.18
C ILE A 30 23.23 -47.62 4.70
N ILE A 31 22.97 -46.66 3.81
CA ILE A 31 22.33 -45.39 4.18
C ILE A 31 20.89 -45.62 4.64
N GLN A 32 20.11 -46.40 3.89
CA GLN A 32 18.72 -46.72 4.25
C GLN A 32 18.63 -47.42 5.62
N ALA A 33 19.53 -48.36 5.90
CA ALA A 33 19.57 -49.05 7.20
C ALA A 33 19.93 -48.12 8.37
N LYS A 34 20.62 -47.01 8.12
CA LYS A 34 21.00 -46.01 9.14
C LYS A 34 19.94 -44.94 9.38
N ILE A 35 18.94 -44.80 8.52
CA ILE A 35 17.88 -43.81 8.70
C ILE A 35 16.85 -44.40 9.69
N PRO A 36 16.69 -43.83 10.89
CA PRO A 36 15.66 -44.30 11.81
C PRO A 36 14.29 -44.11 11.17
N PRO A 37 13.34 -45.07 11.33
CA PRO A 37 12.00 -44.88 10.82
C PRO A 37 11.42 -43.62 11.45
N VAL A 38 10.93 -42.71 10.59
CA VAL A 38 10.21 -41.53 11.03
C VAL A 38 9.01 -42.03 11.82
N LYS A 39 9.08 -41.94 13.16
CA LYS A 39 7.95 -42.23 14.03
C LYS A 39 6.88 -41.21 13.70
N GLU A 40 5.90 -41.60 12.89
CA GLU A 40 4.67 -40.85 12.72
C GLU A 40 4.02 -40.74 14.10
N ARG A 41 4.19 -39.57 14.73
CA ARG A 41 3.51 -39.26 15.97
C ARG A 41 2.03 -39.22 15.62
N ARG A 42 1.32 -40.32 15.86
CA ARG A 42 -0.14 -40.35 15.84
C ARG A 42 -0.61 -39.32 16.85
N LYS A 43 -0.99 -38.14 16.34
CA LYS A 43 -1.52 -37.04 17.12
C LYS A 43 -2.89 -37.48 17.61
N SER A 44 -2.97 -37.99 18.85
CA SER A 44 -4.25 -38.25 19.50
C SER A 44 -4.90 -36.90 19.80
N ILE A 45 -5.82 -36.50 18.94
CA ILE A 45 -6.65 -35.33 19.17
C ILE A 45 -7.74 -35.79 20.14
N ILE A 46 -7.73 -35.28 21.38
CA ILE A 46 -8.83 -35.45 22.35
C ILE A 46 -9.84 -34.32 22.08
N PRO A 47 -11.01 -34.60 21.49
CA PRO A 47 -11.90 -33.55 20.97
C PRO A 47 -12.81 -32.88 22.02
N GLY A 48 -12.84 -33.35 23.28
CA GLY A 48 -13.84 -32.92 24.26
C GLY A 48 -13.50 -31.70 25.13
N TRP A 49 -12.22 -31.39 25.36
CA TRP A 49 -11.81 -30.40 26.38
C TRP A 49 -11.71 -28.96 25.84
N THR A 50 -11.49 -28.79 24.54
CA THR A 50 -11.28 -27.49 23.91
C THR A 50 -12.58 -26.79 23.50
N TRP A 51 -13.69 -27.52 23.35
CA TRP A 51 -14.96 -26.93 22.91
C TRP A 51 -15.66 -26.11 24.01
N GLN A 52 -15.57 -26.54 25.28
CA GLN A 52 -16.11 -25.76 26.41
C GLN A 52 -15.36 -24.43 26.62
N ARG A 53 -14.06 -24.37 26.32
CA ARG A 53 -13.28 -23.12 26.41
C ARG A 53 -13.53 -22.16 25.24
N GLY A 54 -13.97 -22.66 24.09
CA GLY A 54 -14.38 -21.82 22.96
C GLY A 54 -15.69 -21.08 23.21
N VAL A 55 -16.68 -21.74 23.79
CA VAL A 55 -18.03 -21.15 24.01
C VAL A 55 -18.00 -19.99 25.03
N ALA A 56 -17.17 -20.08 26.07
CA ALA A 56 -17.08 -19.03 27.09
C ALA A 56 -16.58 -17.69 26.52
N LEU A 57 -15.60 -17.72 25.62
CA LEU A 57 -15.00 -16.51 25.02
C LEU A 57 -15.95 -15.80 24.04
N VAL A 58 -16.74 -16.56 23.27
CA VAL A 58 -17.73 -16.01 22.33
C VAL A 58 -18.83 -15.25 23.08
N SER A 59 -19.27 -15.75 24.25
CA SER A 59 -20.30 -15.07 25.05
C SER A 59 -19.86 -13.69 25.56
N ALA A 60 -18.58 -13.55 25.97
CA ALA A 60 -18.04 -12.29 26.46
C ALA A 60 -17.90 -11.25 25.33
N MET A 61 -17.43 -11.66 24.14
CA MET A 61 -17.34 -10.78 22.97
C MET A 61 -18.72 -10.31 22.50
N ALA A 62 -19.74 -11.17 22.53
CA ALA A 62 -21.11 -10.78 22.16
C ALA A 62 -21.68 -9.75 23.14
N LEU A 63 -21.46 -9.91 24.45
CA LEU A 63 -21.89 -8.95 25.46
C LEU A 63 -21.21 -7.59 25.27
N ILE A 64 -19.90 -7.56 25.02
CA ILE A 64 -19.17 -6.31 24.76
C ILE A 64 -19.70 -5.64 23.49
N PHE A 65 -19.94 -6.40 22.42
CA PHE A 65 -20.48 -5.85 21.16
C PHE A 65 -21.86 -5.23 21.34
N VAL A 66 -22.77 -5.88 22.09
CA VAL A 66 -24.09 -5.34 22.42
C VAL A 66 -23.97 -4.08 23.29
N LEU A 67 -23.07 -4.07 24.27
CA LEU A 67 -22.86 -2.93 25.16
C LEU A 67 -22.28 -1.72 24.40
N VAL A 68 -21.35 -1.97 23.47
CA VAL A 68 -20.82 -0.97 22.54
C VAL A 68 -21.93 -0.45 21.61
N TRP A 69 -22.77 -1.32 21.05
CA TRP A 69 -23.90 -0.90 20.21
C TRP A 69 -24.93 -0.04 20.95
N VAL A 70 -25.21 -0.35 22.22
CA VAL A 70 -26.15 0.44 23.05
C VAL A 70 -25.54 1.75 23.54
N THR A 71 -24.22 1.81 23.78
CA THR A 71 -23.57 2.94 24.47
C THR A 71 -22.84 3.88 23.51
N VAL A 72 -22.49 3.44 22.30
CA VAL A 72 -21.85 4.31 21.30
C VAL A 72 -22.95 5.07 20.56
N PRO A 73 -23.13 6.38 20.82
CA PRO A 73 -23.98 7.19 19.95
C PRO A 73 -23.39 7.14 18.54
N GLU A 74 -24.22 6.99 17.51
CA GLU A 74 -23.84 7.07 16.10
C GLU A 74 -23.25 8.46 15.79
N ARG A 75 -22.01 8.69 16.18
CA ARG A 75 -21.19 9.79 15.68
C ARG A 75 -20.37 9.26 14.51
N GLN A 76 -21.09 8.74 13.52
CA GLN A 76 -20.53 8.35 12.24
C GLN A 76 -21.48 8.80 11.12
N GLY A 77 -21.84 10.08 11.15
CA GLY A 77 -21.86 10.81 9.89
C GLY A 77 -20.41 10.84 9.41
N ALA A 78 -20.16 10.48 8.15
CA ALA A 78 -18.85 10.67 7.56
C ALA A 78 -18.34 12.07 7.91
N LEU A 79 -17.01 12.26 7.99
CA LEU A 79 -16.43 13.55 7.60
C LEU A 79 -16.64 13.74 6.08
N GLY A 80 -17.89 13.61 5.65
CA GLY A 80 -18.38 13.98 4.34
C GLY A 80 -18.59 15.48 4.36
N ASN A 81 -18.69 16.06 3.19
CA ASN A 81 -18.62 17.49 2.90
C ASN A 81 -19.73 18.35 3.55
N GLU A 82 -20.53 17.77 4.45
CA GLU A 82 -21.69 18.33 5.11
C GLU A 82 -21.38 19.44 6.15
N PRO A 83 -20.29 19.43 6.93
CA PRO A 83 -20.00 20.53 7.84
C PRO A 83 -19.41 21.75 7.12
N LEU A 84 -18.98 21.62 5.86
CA LEU A 84 -18.49 22.75 5.06
C LEU A 84 -19.54 23.29 4.08
N SER A 85 -20.50 22.47 3.61
CA SER A 85 -21.58 22.94 2.74
C SER A 85 -22.60 23.84 3.45
N ASP A 86 -22.64 23.79 4.79
CA ASP A 86 -23.47 24.67 5.62
C ASP A 86 -22.81 26.04 5.87
N VAL A 87 -21.53 26.20 5.49
CA VAL A 87 -20.83 27.48 5.58
C VAL A 87 -21.25 28.33 4.38
N SER A 88 -21.85 29.49 4.65
CA SER A 88 -22.26 30.43 3.62
C SER A 88 -21.08 31.10 2.92
N ASP A 89 -21.22 31.43 1.64
CA ASP A 89 -20.21 32.19 0.88
C ASP A 89 -19.87 33.52 1.56
N GLY A 90 -20.88 34.19 2.13
CA GLY A 90 -20.69 35.44 2.88
C GLY A 90 -19.76 35.29 4.09
N SER A 91 -19.86 34.19 4.83
CA SER A 91 -18.94 33.89 5.94
C SER A 91 -17.52 33.56 5.48
N ILE A 92 -17.37 32.95 4.30
CA ILE A 92 -16.06 32.66 3.71
C ILE A 92 -15.37 33.96 3.30
N ILE A 93 -16.09 34.85 2.60
CA ILE A 93 -15.56 36.16 2.18
C ILE A 93 -15.14 36.98 3.40
N GLN A 94 -15.99 37.04 4.43
CA GLN A 94 -15.69 37.79 5.66
C GLN A 94 -14.44 37.24 6.39
N TYR A 95 -14.28 35.92 6.44
CA TYR A 95 -13.09 35.31 7.04
C TYR A 95 -11.80 35.63 6.25
N LEU A 96 -11.87 35.56 4.92
CA LEU A 96 -10.73 35.89 4.06
C LEU A 96 -10.33 37.37 4.19
N GLU A 97 -11.31 38.27 4.31
CA GLU A 97 -11.08 39.70 4.52
C GLU A 97 -10.46 39.99 5.90
N ASP A 98 -10.99 39.39 6.98
CA ASP A 98 -10.46 39.56 8.35
C ASP A 98 -9.02 39.05 8.49
N GLN A 99 -8.71 37.94 7.82
CA GLN A 99 -7.36 37.37 7.80
C GLN A 99 -6.42 38.04 6.77
N ASN A 100 -6.91 39.03 6.02
CA ASN A 100 -6.15 39.73 4.96
C ASN A 100 -5.50 38.76 3.97
N ILE A 101 -6.24 37.71 3.59
CA ILE A 101 -5.77 36.70 2.64
C ILE A 101 -6.09 37.20 1.24
N SER A 102 -5.06 37.44 0.43
CA SER A 102 -5.25 37.89 -0.95
C SER A 102 -5.52 36.71 -1.91
N TYR A 103 -6.11 37.01 -3.06
CA TYR A 103 -6.27 36.04 -4.15
C TYR A 103 -4.93 35.39 -4.56
N TYR A 104 -3.84 36.17 -4.54
CA TYR A 104 -2.52 35.67 -4.88
C TYR A 104 -2.04 34.61 -3.87
N ASP A 105 -2.25 34.83 -2.58
CA ASP A 105 -1.87 33.87 -1.53
C ASP A 105 -2.67 32.56 -1.62
N LEU A 106 -3.94 32.64 -2.02
CA LEU A 106 -4.79 31.47 -2.24
C LEU A 106 -4.34 30.66 -3.46
N SER A 107 -3.88 31.33 -4.52
CA SER A 107 -3.44 30.66 -5.76
C SER A 107 -2.18 29.81 -5.56
N GLU A 108 -1.38 30.10 -4.54
CA GLU A 108 -0.22 29.30 -4.15
C GLU A 108 -0.60 28.04 -3.35
N HIS A 109 -1.83 27.98 -2.83
CA HIS A 109 -2.28 26.85 -2.04
C HIS A 109 -2.67 25.66 -2.92
N ASN A 110 -2.04 24.51 -2.66
CA ASN A 110 -2.32 23.24 -3.36
C ASN A 110 -3.80 22.86 -3.47
N VAL A 111 -4.62 23.19 -2.46
CA VAL A 111 -6.06 22.88 -2.46
C VAL A 111 -6.79 23.63 -3.58
N VAL A 112 -6.47 24.91 -3.76
CA VAL A 112 -7.05 25.75 -4.80
C VAL A 112 -6.55 25.30 -6.18
N GLN A 113 -5.25 25.02 -6.31
CA GLN A 113 -4.67 24.50 -7.55
C GLN A 113 -5.34 23.20 -8.00
N LYS A 114 -5.51 22.25 -7.07
CA LYS A 114 -6.15 20.96 -7.35
C LYS A 114 -7.65 21.10 -7.69
N ALA A 115 -8.32 22.11 -7.13
CA ALA A 115 -9.70 22.41 -7.50
C ALA A 115 -9.80 22.84 -8.97
N PHE A 116 -8.84 23.63 -9.46
CA PHE A 116 -8.77 24.05 -10.88
C PHE A 116 -8.22 22.99 -11.84
N GLU A 117 -7.53 21.96 -11.34
CA GLU A 117 -7.21 20.77 -12.16
C GLU A 117 -8.46 19.94 -12.49
N THR A 118 -9.56 20.15 -11.77
CA THR A 118 -10.83 19.45 -11.99
C THR A 118 -11.67 20.21 -13.00
N ASP A 119 -12.04 19.55 -14.10
CA ASP A 119 -12.86 20.14 -15.19
C ASP A 119 -14.14 20.82 -14.70
N SER A 120 -14.78 20.31 -13.62
CA SER A 120 -16.02 20.88 -13.09
C SER A 120 -15.86 22.31 -12.56
N THR A 121 -14.74 22.63 -11.92
CA THR A 121 -14.49 23.96 -11.33
C THR A 121 -14.17 24.96 -12.42
N VAL A 122 -13.38 24.55 -13.42
CA VAL A 122 -13.05 25.37 -14.59
C VAL A 122 -14.31 25.68 -15.39
N MET A 123 -15.15 24.68 -15.65
CA MET A 123 -16.42 24.90 -16.37
C MET A 123 -17.38 25.80 -15.61
N PHE A 124 -17.50 25.64 -14.29
CA PHE A 124 -18.31 26.54 -13.45
C PHE A 124 -17.79 27.98 -13.51
N TYR A 125 -16.48 28.17 -13.42
CA TYR A 125 -15.87 29.49 -13.53
C TYR A 125 -16.13 30.13 -14.91
N LEU A 126 -15.99 29.37 -15.99
CA LEU A 126 -16.25 29.84 -17.35
C LEU A 126 -17.73 30.18 -17.59
N ASP A 127 -18.67 29.43 -17.01
CA ASP A 127 -20.11 29.69 -17.15
C ASP A 127 -20.56 30.95 -16.40
N ASN A 128 -19.86 31.29 -15.31
CA ASN A 128 -20.11 32.50 -14.52
C ASN A 128 -19.35 33.74 -15.02
N MET A 129 -18.49 33.61 -16.03
CA MET A 129 -17.80 34.73 -16.65
C MET A 129 -18.63 35.34 -17.79
N ASP A 130 -18.62 36.66 -17.91
CA ASP A 130 -19.23 37.36 -19.05
C ASP A 130 -18.53 36.97 -20.37
N GLU A 131 -19.33 36.67 -21.40
CA GLU A 131 -18.85 36.25 -22.74
C GLU A 131 -17.87 37.27 -23.33
N ASP A 132 -18.14 38.56 -23.16
CA ASP A 132 -17.28 39.67 -23.61
C ASP A 132 -15.85 39.60 -23.03
N ILE A 133 -15.73 39.17 -21.77
CA ILE A 133 -14.42 39.04 -21.09
C ILE A 133 -13.68 37.84 -21.65
N ILE A 134 -14.38 36.72 -21.89
CA ILE A 134 -13.80 35.52 -22.47
C ILE A 134 -13.29 35.81 -23.88
N GLU A 135 -14.09 36.50 -24.71
CA GLU A 135 -13.68 36.91 -26.06
C GLU A 135 -12.44 37.79 -26.03
N GLN A 136 -12.38 38.78 -25.15
CA GLN A 136 -11.21 39.63 -25.01
C GLN A 136 -9.95 38.82 -24.63
N GLN A 137 -10.06 37.87 -23.71
CA GLN A 137 -8.93 37.03 -23.31
C GLN A 137 -8.45 36.12 -24.44
N ILE A 138 -9.36 35.61 -25.28
CA ILE A 138 -9.00 34.79 -26.45
C ILE A 138 -8.31 35.64 -27.53
N LEU A 139 -8.75 36.88 -27.72
CA LEU A 139 -8.18 37.81 -28.71
C LEU A 139 -6.82 38.37 -28.28
N ASP A 140 -6.60 38.61 -26.98
CA ASP A 140 -5.33 39.11 -26.43
C ASP A 140 -4.30 37.99 -26.19
N ALA A 141 -4.76 36.73 -26.13
CA ALA A 141 -3.86 35.58 -26.07
C ALA A 141 -3.10 35.44 -27.41
N PRO A 142 -1.75 35.45 -27.41
CA PRO A 142 -1.00 35.19 -28.64
C PRO A 142 -1.33 33.76 -29.09
N VAL A 143 -2.00 33.62 -30.24
CA VAL A 143 -2.34 32.33 -30.86
C VAL A 143 -1.05 31.61 -31.24
N ARG A 144 -0.46 30.91 -30.27
CA ARG A 144 0.79 30.18 -30.40
C ARG A 144 0.47 28.70 -30.55
N GLY A 145 -0.21 28.33 -31.64
CA GLY A 145 -0.68 26.96 -31.82
C GLY A 145 -1.28 26.53 -33.16
N LEU A 146 -1.30 27.35 -34.21
CA LEU A 146 -1.87 26.97 -35.50
C LEU A 146 -1.00 27.37 -36.71
N ASP A 147 0.33 27.21 -36.62
CA ASP A 147 1.26 27.39 -37.76
C ASP A 147 1.84 26.07 -38.29
N LYS A 148 1.22 24.93 -38.00
CA LYS A 148 1.59 23.65 -38.66
C LYS A 148 0.39 22.74 -38.83
N ILE A 149 -0.39 22.99 -39.89
CA ILE A 149 -0.94 21.93 -40.75
C ILE A 149 -0.81 22.42 -42.19
#